data_AF-A0AAQ3RRW5-F1
#
_entry.id   AF-A0AAQ3RRW5-F1
#
_cell.length_a   1.000
_cell.length_b   1.000
_cell.length_c   1.000
_cell.angle_alpha   90.00
_cell.angle_beta   90.00
_cell.angle_gamma   90.00
#
_symmetry.space_group_name_H-M   'P 1'
#
loop_
_entity.id
_entity.type
_entity.pdbx_description
1 polymer ?
#
loop_
_entity_poly.entity_id
_entity_poly.type
_entity_poly.pdbx_seq_one_letter_code
_entity_poly.pdbx_strand_id
1 'polypeptide(L)'
;MAYARLATLALFLLATSTMFPMKKIEAVVCSGACSPFEMPPCGSTDCRCIPIVLFGGFCINPTGLSSVAKMIDEHPNLCQSDDECMKKGSGNFCARYPNNNMDYGWCFDSDSEALKGFLAMPAAIK
;
A
#
# COMPACT_ATOMS: atom_id res chain seq x y z
N MET A 1 -11.84 24.69 -52.75
CA MET A 1 -12.40 23.46 -52.15
C MET A 1 -11.59 22.91 -50.96
N ALA A 2 -10.26 22.99 -50.95
CA ALA A 2 -9.43 22.51 -49.83
C ALA A 2 -9.70 23.23 -48.49
N TYR A 3 -9.91 24.56 -48.52
CA TYR A 3 -10.24 25.35 -47.33
C TYR A 3 -11.56 24.95 -46.67
N ALA A 4 -12.58 24.60 -47.46
CA ALA A 4 -13.86 24.13 -46.92
C ALA A 4 -13.69 22.79 -46.19
N ARG A 5 -12.88 21.87 -46.73
CA ARG A 5 -12.58 20.57 -46.11
C ARG A 5 -11.78 20.72 -44.80
N LEU A 6 -10.83 21.64 -44.76
CA LEU A 6 -10.07 21.97 -43.54
C LEU A 6 -10.96 22.58 -42.45
N ALA A 7 -11.88 23.46 -42.83
CA ALA A 7 -12.83 24.06 -41.88
C ALA A 7 -13.77 22.99 -41.28
N THR A 8 -14.26 22.04 -42.08
CA THR A 8 -15.12 20.96 -41.58
C THR A 8 -14.35 20.02 -40.64
N LEU A 9 -13.10 19.69 -40.95
CA LEU A 9 -12.22 18.89 -40.07
C LEU A 9 -11.94 19.60 -38.75
N ALA A 10 -11.64 20.90 -38.77
CA ALA A 10 -11.40 21.68 -37.57
C ALA A 10 -12.66 21.76 -36.69
N LEU A 11 -13.84 21.99 -37.28
CA LEU A 11 -15.12 21.99 -36.56
C LEU A 11 -15.44 20.61 -35.96
N PHE A 12 -15.13 19.53 -36.68
CA PHE A 12 -15.34 18.17 -36.18
C PHE A 12 -14.45 17.87 -34.97
N LEU A 13 -13.16 18.27 -35.02
CA LEU A 13 -12.22 18.10 -33.91
C LEU A 13 -12.58 18.96 -32.68
N LEU A 14 -13.08 20.18 -32.90
CA LEU A 14 -13.59 21.05 -31.84
C LEU A 14 -14.88 20.50 -31.21
N ALA A 15 -15.78 19.94 -32.01
CA ALA A 15 -16.98 19.32 -31.49
C ALA A 15 -16.66 18.07 -30.65
N THR A 16 -15.75 17.21 -31.12
CA THR A 16 -15.36 16.01 -30.37
C THR A 16 -14.62 16.34 -29.07
N SER A 17 -13.82 17.41 -29.02
CA SER A 17 -13.12 17.80 -27.77
C SER A 17 -14.07 18.28 -26.66
N THR A 18 -15.27 18.78 -26.99
CA THR A 18 -16.29 19.19 -26.01
C THR A 18 -17.17 18.05 -25.50
N MET A 19 -17.26 16.93 -26.24
CA MET A 19 -18.08 15.77 -25.85
C MET A 19 -17.37 14.81 -24.90
N PHE A 20 -16.05 14.88 -24.78
CA PHE A 20 -15.31 14.17 -23.74
C PHE A 20 -15.05 15.16 -22.61
N PRO A 21 -15.89 15.21 -21.55
CA PRO A 21 -15.45 15.87 -20.34
C PRO A 21 -14.15 15.16 -19.94
N MET A 22 -13.03 15.89 -20.01
CA MET A 22 -11.83 15.48 -19.32
C MET A 22 -12.24 15.40 -17.85
N LYS A 23 -12.63 14.20 -17.41
CA LYS A 23 -12.77 13.87 -16.00
C LYS A 23 -11.47 14.37 -15.40
N LYS A 24 -11.52 15.30 -14.45
CA LYS A 24 -10.33 15.70 -13.69
C LYS A 24 -9.79 14.40 -13.11
N ILE A 25 -8.80 13.83 -13.78
CA ILE A 25 -7.98 12.79 -13.19
C ILE A 25 -7.08 13.61 -12.29
N GLU A 26 -7.60 13.98 -11.11
CA GLU A 26 -6.73 14.40 -10.04
C GLU A 26 -5.80 13.21 -9.83
N ALA A 27 -4.56 13.34 -10.30
CA ALA A 27 -3.55 12.36 -9.99
C ALA A 27 -3.47 12.34 -8.46
N VAL A 28 -3.94 11.25 -7.85
CA VAL A 28 -3.91 11.11 -6.40
C VAL A 28 -2.44 11.26 -5.98
N VAL A 29 -2.14 12.31 -5.23
CA VAL A 29 -0.79 12.58 -4.74
C VAL A 29 -0.62 11.81 -3.43
N CYS A 30 -0.08 10.60 -3.52
CA CYS A 30 0.28 9.83 -2.33
C CYS A 30 1.64 10.33 -1.78
N SER A 31 1.59 11.34 -0.90
CA SER A 31 2.76 11.86 -0.19
C SER A 31 2.35 12.44 1.16
N GLY A 32 3.27 12.43 2.13
CA GLY A 32 3.02 12.95 3.47
C GLY A 32 3.10 11.86 4.53
N ALA A 33 2.98 12.28 5.79
CA ALA A 33 2.93 11.36 6.93
C ALA A 33 1.57 10.68 7.01
N CYS A 34 1.56 9.44 7.47
CA CYS A 34 0.34 8.67 7.71
C CYS A 34 0.47 7.83 8.98
N SER A 35 -0.68 7.45 9.53
CA SER A 35 -0.72 6.39 10.53
C SER A 35 -1.11 5.06 9.87
N PRO A 36 -0.43 3.94 10.16
CA PRO A 36 -0.87 2.62 9.71
C PRO A 36 -2.28 2.24 10.17
N PHE A 37 -2.76 2.89 11.25
CA PHE A 37 -4.08 2.71 11.83
C PHE A 37 -5.16 3.60 11.20
N GLU A 38 -4.78 4.52 10.30
CA GLU A 38 -5.71 5.40 9.60
C GLU A 38 -6.47 4.65 8.50
N MET A 39 -7.77 4.92 8.36
CA MET A 39 -8.65 4.34 7.34
C MET A 39 -9.56 5.40 6.72
N PRO A 40 -9.51 5.64 5.39
CA PRO A 40 -8.53 5.10 4.44
C PRO A 40 -7.12 5.67 4.70
N PRO A 41 -6.05 4.87 4.56
CA PRO A 41 -4.70 5.37 4.75
C PRO A 41 -4.44 6.51 3.76
N CYS A 42 -3.77 7.58 4.20
CA CYS A 42 -3.41 8.71 3.32
C CYS A 42 -4.61 9.44 2.68
N GLY A 43 -5.81 9.30 3.26
CA GLY A 43 -7.04 9.89 2.72
C GLY A 43 -7.53 9.29 1.40
N SER A 44 -6.89 8.23 0.87
CA SER A 44 -7.29 7.58 -0.38
C SER A 44 -6.95 6.09 -0.40
N THR A 45 -7.85 5.28 -0.95
CA THR A 45 -7.62 3.84 -1.18
C THR A 45 -6.59 3.56 -2.28
N ASP A 46 -6.26 4.57 -3.09
CA ASP A 46 -5.25 4.47 -4.14
C ASP A 46 -3.82 4.61 -3.59
N CYS A 47 -3.68 4.97 -2.30
CA CYS A 47 -2.41 5.12 -1.61
C CYS A 47 -2.14 4.00 -0.62
N ARG A 48 -0.86 3.78 -0.30
CA ARG A 48 -0.45 2.91 0.81
C ARG A 48 0.35 3.70 1.83
N CYS A 49 0.14 3.40 3.10
CA CYS A 49 0.95 3.92 4.19
C CYS A 49 2.03 2.89 4.53
N ILE A 50 3.30 3.28 4.46
CA ILE A 50 4.44 2.42 4.85
C ILE A 50 4.94 2.85 6.22
N PRO A 51 4.76 2.04 7.27
CA PRO A 51 5.28 2.35 8.60
C PRO A 51 6.81 2.36 8.59
N ILE A 52 7.37 3.41 9.17
CA ILE A 52 8.80 3.48 9.55
C ILE A 52 8.94 3.32 11.07
N VAL A 53 7.91 3.74 11.79
CA VAL A 53 7.75 3.51 13.22
C VAL A 53 6.36 2.94 13.46
N LEU A 54 6.14 2.35 14.64
CA LEU A 54 4.91 1.61 14.95
C LEU A 54 3.62 2.38 14.64
N PHE A 55 3.59 3.69 14.91
CA PHE A 55 2.39 4.52 14.75
C PHE A 55 2.46 5.50 13.57
N GLY A 56 3.54 5.49 12.79
CA GLY A 56 3.84 6.53 11.81
C GLY A 56 4.62 6.02 10.60
N GLY A 57 4.23 6.52 9.44
CA GLY A 57 4.78 6.13 8.15
C GLY A 57 4.69 7.21 7.10
N PHE A 58 4.96 6.84 5.85
CA PHE A 58 4.77 7.70 4.70
C PHE A 58 3.80 7.12 3.69
N CYS A 59 3.02 8.02 3.10
CA CYS A 59 2.16 7.74 1.97
C CYS A 59 2.99 7.57 0.71
N ILE A 60 2.73 6.48 0.00
CA ILE A 60 3.35 6.22 -1.30
C ILE A 60 2.30 5.73 -2.29
N ASN A 61 2.58 5.99 -3.56
CA ASN A 61 1.83 5.39 -4.65
C ASN A 61 2.18 3.90 -4.76
N PRO A 62 1.21 3.01 -5.01
CA PRO A 62 1.46 1.58 -5.20
C PRO A 62 2.20 1.24 -6.50
N THR A 63 2.48 2.25 -7.35
CA THR A 63 3.28 2.14 -8.59
C THR A 63 4.75 1.87 -8.26
N GLY A 64 5.02 0.63 -7.86
CA GLY A 64 6.34 0.18 -7.46
C GLY A 64 6.32 -0.87 -6.36
N LEU A 65 5.38 -1.82 -6.38
CA LEU A 65 5.23 -2.88 -5.35
C LEU A 65 6.56 -3.58 -4.99
N SER A 66 7.51 -3.65 -5.94
CA SER A 66 8.87 -4.13 -5.72
C SER A 66 9.71 -3.27 -4.77
N SER A 67 9.64 -1.93 -4.84
CA SER A 67 10.37 -1.06 -3.90
C SER A 67 9.76 -1.11 -2.51
N VAL A 68 8.44 -1.29 -2.42
CA VAL A 68 7.72 -1.46 -1.15
C VAL A 68 8.07 -2.78 -0.48
N ALA A 69 8.03 -3.88 -1.23
CA ALA A 69 8.40 -5.20 -0.74
C ALA A 69 9.86 -5.20 -0.23
N LYS A 70 10.77 -4.53 -0.94
CA LYS A 70 12.15 -4.37 -0.53
C LYS A 70 12.28 -3.57 0.77
N MET A 71 11.54 -2.47 0.93
CA MET A 71 11.53 -1.70 2.18
C MET A 71 11.01 -2.51 3.36
N ILE A 72 9.99 -3.36 3.16
CA ILE A 72 9.45 -4.24 4.21
C ILE A 72 10.47 -5.30 4.61
N ASP A 73 11.11 -5.94 3.63
CA ASP A 73 12.13 -6.97 3.85
C ASP A 73 13.34 -6.39 4.61
N GLU A 74 13.81 -5.22 4.22
CA GLU A 74 14.93 -4.51 4.87
C GLU A 74 14.58 -3.94 6.25
N HIS A 75 13.30 -3.68 6.54
CA HIS A 75 12.92 -3.07 7.81
C HIS A 75 13.07 -4.07 8.97
N PRO A 76 13.79 -3.71 10.05
CA PRO A 76 14.14 -4.66 11.12
C PRO A 76 12.91 -5.22 11.85
N ASN A 77 11.82 -4.44 11.94
CA ASN A 77 10.62 -4.82 12.68
C ASN A 77 9.39 -5.07 11.81
N LEU A 78 9.46 -4.93 10.47
CA LEU A 78 8.32 -5.32 9.63
C LEU A 78 8.42 -6.80 9.30
N CYS A 79 7.27 -7.43 9.18
CA CYS A 79 7.19 -8.87 8.99
C CYS A 79 5.95 -9.28 8.20
N GLN A 80 6.04 -10.39 7.49
CA GLN A 80 4.89 -11.11 6.96
C GLN A 80 4.57 -12.36 7.79
N SER A 81 5.53 -12.90 8.52
CA SER A 81 5.34 -14.08 9.37
C SER A 81 6.13 -13.99 10.67
N ASP A 82 5.76 -14.83 11.64
CA ASP A 82 6.46 -14.95 12.92
C ASP A 82 7.91 -15.43 12.73
N ASP A 83 8.12 -16.34 11.78
CA ASP A 83 9.46 -16.82 11.39
C ASP A 83 10.38 -15.69 10.92
N GLU A 84 9.82 -14.68 10.25
CA GLU A 84 10.59 -13.53 9.80
C GLU A 84 11.08 -12.70 10.98
N CYS A 85 10.24 -12.49 12.00
CA CYS A 85 10.64 -11.82 13.23
C CYS A 85 11.75 -12.58 13.95
N MET A 86 11.64 -13.91 14.03
CA MET A 86 12.68 -14.75 14.64
C MET A 86 14.00 -14.69 13.86
N LYS A 87 13.95 -14.71 12.53
CA LYS A 87 15.15 -14.57 11.67
C LYS A 87 15.79 -13.19 11.79
N LYS A 88 14.98 -12.13 11.92
CA LYS A 88 15.44 -10.75 12.10
C LYS A 88 15.93 -10.48 13.53
N GLY A 89 15.55 -11.32 14.50
CA GLY A 89 15.87 -11.13 15.92
C GLY A 89 15.15 -9.93 16.54
N SER A 90 14.03 -9.50 15.93
CA SER A 90 13.24 -8.33 16.34
C SER A 90 11.95 -8.69 17.08
N GLY A 91 11.73 -9.99 17.32
CA GLY A 91 10.54 -10.50 17.97
C GLY A 91 10.37 -12.00 17.74
N ASN A 92 9.36 -12.56 18.36
CA ASN A 92 8.91 -13.93 18.09
C ASN A 92 7.48 -13.99 17.51
N PHE A 93 6.83 -12.84 17.36
CA PHE A 93 5.47 -12.75 16.85
C PHE A 93 5.30 -11.54 15.93
N CYS A 94 4.59 -11.74 14.82
CA CYS A 94 4.27 -10.74 13.82
C CYS A 94 2.82 -10.25 14.00
N ALA A 95 2.65 -9.10 14.67
CA ALA A 95 1.35 -8.51 14.87
C ALA A 95 0.89 -7.77 13.61
N ARG A 96 -0.10 -8.31 12.89
CA ARG A 96 -0.66 -7.69 11.68
C ARG A 96 -1.39 -6.39 12.00
N TYR A 97 -1.22 -5.39 11.14
CA TYR A 97 -2.01 -4.16 11.24
C TYR A 97 -3.49 -4.47 10.94
N PRO A 98 -4.45 -3.79 11.59
CA PRO A 98 -5.89 -3.99 11.33
C PRO A 98 -6.34 -3.59 9.91
N ASN A 99 -5.45 -3.02 9.11
CA ASN A 99 -5.73 -2.49 7.79
C ASN A 99 -5.58 -3.59 6.73
N ASN A 100 -6.68 -3.99 6.10
CA ASN A 100 -6.70 -5.00 5.04
C ASN A 100 -5.87 -4.63 3.79
N ASN A 101 -5.45 -3.37 3.66
CA ASN A 101 -4.56 -2.92 2.59
C ASN A 101 -3.07 -3.09 2.94
N MET A 102 -2.74 -3.72 4.07
CA MET A 102 -1.38 -3.97 4.52
C MET A 102 -1.15 -5.46 4.76
N ASP A 103 -0.33 -6.07 3.92
CA ASP A 103 -0.04 -7.51 3.98
C ASP A 103 1.14 -7.84 4.91
N TYR A 104 1.50 -6.94 5.81
CA TYR A 104 2.60 -7.08 6.76
C TYR A 104 2.19 -6.56 8.15
N GLY A 105 2.97 -6.92 9.16
CA GLY A 105 2.78 -6.55 10.55
C GLY A 105 4.04 -5.95 11.16
N TRP A 106 4.04 -5.89 12.49
CA TRP A 106 5.16 -5.44 13.29
C TRP A 106 5.61 -6.54 14.26
N CYS A 107 6.92 -6.73 14.34
CA CYS A 107 7.53 -7.72 15.24
C CYS A 107 7.51 -7.24 16.68
N PHE A 108 7.10 -8.14 17.57
CA PHE A 108 7.18 -7.93 19.02
C PHE A 108 7.67 -9.20 19.70
N ASP A 109 8.37 -9.03 20.82
CA ASP A 109 8.65 -10.11 21.75
C ASP A 109 7.42 -10.38 22.61
N SER A 110 6.92 -11.61 22.53
CA SER A 110 5.83 -12.10 23.36
C SER A 110 6.33 -13.25 24.22
N ASP A 111 6.36 -13.04 25.53
CA ASP A 111 6.66 -14.11 26.50
C ASP A 111 5.46 -15.02 26.78
N SER A 112 4.37 -14.88 26.03
CA SER A 112 3.16 -15.69 26.20
C SER A 112 3.43 -17.15 25.86
N GLU A 113 3.50 -18.00 26.88
CA GLU A 113 3.63 -19.45 26.74
C GLU A 113 2.48 -20.06 25.91
N ALA A 114 1.27 -19.49 26.00
CA ALA A 114 0.14 -19.89 25.17
C ALA A 114 0.37 -19.57 23.68
N LEU A 115 0.97 -18.42 23.38
CA LEU A 115 1.30 -18.03 22.01
C LEU A 115 2.45 -18.88 21.46
N LYS A 116 3.49 -19.11 22.25
CA LYS A 116 4.58 -20.04 21.90
C LYS A 116 4.05 -21.44 21.59
N GLY A 117 3.11 -21.93 22.41
CA GLY A 117 2.42 -23.20 22.18
C GLY A 117 1.62 -23.23 20.88
N PHE A 118 0.89 -22.15 20.57
CA PHE A 118 0.11 -22.04 19.33
C PHE A 118 1.01 -22.00 18.07
N LEU A 119 2.11 -21.24 18.11
CA LEU A 119 3.06 -21.15 16.99
C LEU A 119 3.83 -22.47 16.75
N ALA A 120 4.10 -23.24 17.81
CA ALA A 120 4.77 -24.52 17.71
C ALA A 120 3.86 -25.66 17.20
N MET A 121 2.54 -25.44 17.11
CA MET A 121 1.63 -26.44 16.55
C MET A 121 1.84 -26.55 15.04
N PRO A 122 2.04 -27.76 14.49
CA PRO A 122 2.07 -27.94 13.05
C PRO A 122 0.75 -27.46 12.46
N ALA A 123 0.81 -26.64 11.40
CA ALA A 123 -0.36 -26.25 10.62
C ALA A 123 -0.94 -27.49 9.91
N ALA A 124 -1.67 -28.32 10.64
CA ALA A 124 -2.42 -29.44 10.11
C ALA A 124 -3.68 -28.89 9.45
N ILE A 125 -3.55 -28.47 8.20
CA ILE A 125 -4.69 -28.26 7.32
C ILE A 125 -5.21 -29.67 6.99
N LYS A 126 -6.37 -30.03 7.53
CA LYS A 126 -7.15 -31.19 7.09
C LYS A 126 -8.04 -30.80 5.92
#